data_AF-A2ENJ9-F1
#
_entry.id   AF-A2ENJ9-F1
#
_cell.length_a   1.000
_cell.length_b   1.000
_cell.length_c   1.000
_cell.angle_alpha   90.00
_cell.angle_beta   90.00
_cell.angle_gamma   90.00
#
_symmetry.space_group_name_H-M   'P 1'
#
loop_
_entity.id
_entity.type
_entity.pdbx_description
1 polymer ?
#
loop_
_entity_poly.entity_id
_entity_poly.type
_entity_poly.pdbx_seq_one_letter_code
_entity_poly.pdbx_strand_id
1 'polypeptide(L)'
;MTTTENTTTAIVHEAISEEYEWVQLNKQLRLIRSVKDDMYQMQSIFTACFAPDTKHADDWFELNSTHELLSEFEHVELKKMYQDRQNLPSHLKGIYVHKFLVSSIAMWASPRYAIYILMLLDELCTKQREDMMKEDKNIQKRIPRSVPKGKEKNYKYMIYTEEMENEEDKDMVMLHLVRRNNKSFYDLAKIYKSDRNWFYRENLPNFNDPK
;
A
#
# COMPACT_ATOMS: atom_id res chain seq x y z
N MET A 1 20.87 14.90 -3.24
CA MET A 1 19.40 15.00 -3.18
C MET A 1 18.84 13.69 -3.71
N THR A 2 18.22 12.88 -2.86
CA THR A 2 17.58 11.62 -3.25
C THR A 2 16.15 11.92 -3.66
N THR A 3 15.88 11.83 -4.95
CA THR A 3 14.53 11.95 -5.51
C THR A 3 13.77 10.69 -5.12
N THR A 4 12.86 10.80 -4.16
CA THR A 4 11.88 9.77 -3.88
C THR A 4 10.85 9.82 -5.01
N GLU A 5 11.04 8.98 -6.03
CA GLU A 5 9.98 8.73 -7.01
C GLU A 5 8.83 8.02 -6.28
N ASN A 6 7.81 8.79 -5.89
CA ASN A 6 6.51 8.25 -5.56
C ASN A 6 6.03 7.49 -6.80
N THR A 7 6.18 6.16 -6.79
CA THR A 7 5.62 5.27 -7.81
C THR A 7 4.11 5.25 -7.62
N THR A 8 3.45 6.36 -7.94
CA THR A 8 2.02 6.35 -8.22
C THR A 8 1.89 5.68 -9.58
N THR A 9 1.65 4.38 -9.58
CA THR A 9 1.21 3.60 -10.74
C THR A 9 -0.19 4.11 -11.14
N ALA A 10 -0.27 5.35 -11.60
CA ALA A 10 -1.44 5.81 -12.32
C ALA A 10 -1.53 4.91 -13.55
N ILE A 11 -2.51 4.01 -13.56
CA ILE A 11 -2.79 3.18 -14.71
C ILE A 11 -3.12 4.15 -15.85
N VAL A 12 -2.28 4.17 -16.88
CA VAL A 12 -2.47 5.06 -18.02
C VAL A 12 -3.48 4.39 -18.95
N HIS A 13 -4.61 5.06 -19.17
CA HIS A 13 -5.67 4.64 -20.08
C HIS A 13 -5.66 5.55 -21.31
N GLU A 14 -5.74 4.95 -22.49
CA GLU A 14 -5.87 5.68 -23.76
C GLU A 14 -6.97 5.05 -24.61
N ALA A 15 -8.00 5.82 -24.95
CA ALA A 15 -9.15 5.31 -25.67
C ALA A 15 -8.79 4.87 -27.09
N ILE A 16 -9.24 3.68 -27.49
CA ILE A 16 -9.25 3.21 -28.89
C ILE A 16 -10.62 3.48 -29.50
N SER A 17 -11.68 3.20 -28.73
CA SER A 17 -13.09 3.48 -29.04
C SER A 17 -13.89 3.66 -27.73
N GLU A 18 -15.21 3.80 -27.81
CA GLU A 18 -16.08 3.85 -26.62
C GLU A 18 -16.07 2.55 -25.81
N GLU A 19 -15.75 1.41 -26.44
CA GLU A 19 -15.78 0.09 -25.81
C GLU A 19 -14.40 -0.48 -25.47
N TYR A 20 -13.34 0.09 -26.06
CA TYR A 20 -11.97 -0.45 -25.98
C TYR A 20 -10.93 0.63 -25.71
N GLU A 21 -9.93 0.28 -24.90
CA GLU A 21 -8.85 1.18 -24.52
C GLU A 21 -7.52 0.44 -24.43
N TRP A 22 -6.42 1.18 -24.62
CA TRP A 22 -5.09 0.78 -24.20
C TRP A 22 -4.93 1.03 -22.70
N VAL A 23 -4.37 0.05 -22.00
CA VAL A 23 -4.10 0.12 -20.56
C VAL A 23 -2.65 -0.24 -20.30
N GLN A 24 -1.92 0.65 -19.61
CA GLN A 24 -0.60 0.34 -19.08
C GLN A 24 -0.74 -0.40 -17.74
N LEU A 25 -0.75 -1.73 -17.79
CA LEU A 25 -0.96 -2.56 -16.60
C LEU A 25 0.23 -2.51 -15.64
N ASN A 26 1.45 -2.52 -16.19
CA ASN A 26 2.70 -2.31 -15.47
C ASN A 26 3.78 -1.80 -16.43
N LYS A 27 5.03 -1.64 -15.99
CA LYS A 27 6.12 -1.11 -16.84
C LYS A 27 6.38 -1.91 -18.13
N GLN A 28 5.95 -3.17 -18.20
CA GLN A 28 6.22 -4.09 -19.30
C GLN A 28 4.99 -4.35 -20.19
N LEU A 29 3.78 -4.31 -19.62
CA LEU A 29 2.55 -4.67 -20.33
C LEU A 29 1.68 -3.46 -20.64
N ARG A 30 1.58 -3.14 -21.93
CA ARG A 30 0.58 -2.24 -22.49
C ARG A 30 -0.40 -3.05 -23.33
N LEU A 31 -1.66 -3.11 -22.90
CA LEU A 31 -2.63 -4.10 -23.35
C LEU A 31 -3.91 -3.45 -23.84
N ILE A 32 -4.66 -4.13 -24.73
CA ILE A 32 -6.02 -3.73 -25.09
C ILE A 32 -6.98 -4.31 -24.06
N ARG A 33 -7.83 -3.45 -23.51
CA ARG A 33 -8.88 -3.79 -22.54
C ARG A 33 -10.25 -3.44 -23.10
N SER A 34 -11.20 -4.33 -22.86
CA SER A 34 -12.64 -4.10 -23.05
C SER A 34 -13.20 -3.39 -21.82
N VAL A 35 -13.70 -2.16 -22.00
CA VAL A 35 -14.18 -1.30 -20.91
C VAL A 35 -15.41 -1.90 -20.21
N LYS A 36 -16.28 -2.56 -20.99
CA LYS A 36 -17.56 -3.09 -20.53
C LYS A 36 -17.45 -4.20 -19.48
N ASP A 37 -16.44 -5.05 -19.60
CA ASP A 37 -16.31 -6.29 -18.81
C ASP A 37 -14.93 -6.53 -18.22
N ASP A 38 -14.02 -5.57 -18.32
CA ASP A 38 -12.67 -5.62 -17.72
C ASP A 38 -11.82 -6.80 -18.23
N MET A 39 -12.03 -7.20 -19.49
CA MET A 39 -11.30 -8.29 -20.14
C MET A 39 -10.18 -7.75 -21.03
N TYR A 40 -9.07 -8.48 -21.10
CA TYR A 40 -7.84 -8.07 -21.79
C TYR A 40 -7.60 -8.93 -23.03
N GLN A 41 -7.23 -8.33 -24.15
CA GLN A 41 -6.97 -9.06 -25.40
C GLN A 41 -5.66 -9.84 -25.31
N MET A 42 -5.71 -11.15 -25.53
CA MET A 42 -4.54 -12.04 -25.42
C MET A 42 -3.44 -11.71 -26.45
N GLN A 43 -3.81 -11.28 -27.66
CA GLN A 43 -2.86 -10.85 -28.68
C GLN A 43 -2.03 -9.64 -28.25
N SER A 44 -2.64 -8.70 -27.53
CA SER A 44 -1.92 -7.54 -26.99
C SER A 44 -0.89 -7.95 -25.93
N ILE A 45 -1.16 -9.02 -25.18
CA ILE A 45 -0.21 -9.62 -24.22
C ILE A 45 1.00 -10.19 -24.96
N PHE A 46 0.76 -10.97 -26.01
CA PHE A 46 1.84 -11.57 -26.82
C PHE A 46 2.72 -10.50 -27.45
N THR A 47 2.09 -9.45 -27.98
CA THR A 47 2.78 -8.31 -28.57
C THR A 47 3.65 -7.60 -27.54
N ALA A 48 3.11 -7.29 -26.35
CA ALA A 48 3.86 -6.66 -25.27
C ALA A 48 5.01 -7.54 -24.75
N CYS A 49 4.86 -8.86 -24.78
CA CYS A 49 5.87 -9.81 -24.33
C CYS A 49 6.93 -10.16 -25.39
N PHE A 50 6.82 -9.64 -26.62
CA PHE A 50 7.62 -10.05 -27.78
C PHE A 50 7.61 -11.58 -27.95
N ALA A 51 6.42 -12.18 -27.83
CA ALA A 51 6.24 -13.62 -27.96
C ALA A 51 6.65 -14.08 -29.37
N PRO A 52 7.28 -15.26 -29.51
CA PRO A 52 7.60 -15.81 -30.82
C PRO A 52 6.33 -16.14 -31.61
N ASP A 53 6.38 -16.00 -32.93
CA ASP A 53 5.25 -16.25 -33.84
C ASP A 53 4.72 -17.70 -33.79
N THR A 54 5.48 -18.63 -33.19
CA THR A 54 5.09 -20.03 -32.98
C THR A 54 4.12 -20.22 -31.82
N LYS A 55 3.82 -19.18 -31.03
CA LYS A 55 2.87 -19.26 -29.91
C LYS A 55 1.51 -18.75 -30.35
N HIS A 56 0.53 -19.64 -30.36
CA HIS A 56 -0.85 -19.30 -30.64
C HIS A 56 -1.67 -19.24 -29.35
N ALA A 57 -2.75 -18.47 -29.38
CA ALA A 57 -3.59 -18.27 -28.20
C ALA A 57 -4.21 -19.60 -27.72
N ASP A 58 -4.62 -20.45 -28.66
CA ASP A 58 -5.24 -21.74 -28.40
C ASP A 58 -4.28 -22.71 -27.67
N ASP A 59 -2.99 -22.69 -28.02
CA ASP A 59 -1.96 -23.56 -27.39
C ASP A 59 -1.91 -23.38 -25.87
N TRP A 60 -2.17 -22.17 -25.36
CA TRP A 60 -2.18 -21.93 -23.92
C TRP A 60 -3.34 -22.64 -23.23
N PHE A 61 -4.51 -22.74 -23.89
CA PHE A 61 -5.69 -23.39 -23.35
C PHE A 61 -5.61 -24.93 -23.38
N GLU A 62 -4.71 -25.49 -24.20
CA GLU A 62 -4.49 -26.94 -24.29
C GLU A 62 -3.54 -27.49 -23.20
N LEU A 63 -2.90 -26.61 -22.42
CA LEU A 63 -1.96 -27.04 -21.37
C LEU A 63 -2.69 -27.57 -20.14
N ASN A 64 -2.22 -28.71 -19.62
CA ASN A 64 -2.69 -29.25 -18.34
C ASN A 64 -2.59 -28.23 -17.19
N SER A 65 -1.51 -27.45 -17.13
CA SER A 65 -1.33 -26.41 -16.11
C SER A 65 -2.37 -25.27 -16.24
N THR A 66 -2.85 -25.01 -17.45
CA THR A 66 -3.91 -24.02 -17.68
C THR A 66 -5.26 -24.56 -17.21
N HIS A 67 -5.55 -25.84 -17.48
CA HIS A 67 -6.77 -26.47 -16.95
C HIS A 67 -6.79 -26.50 -15.42
N GLU A 68 -5.68 -26.85 -14.78
CA GLU A 68 -5.52 -26.78 -13.32
C GLU A 68 -5.79 -25.36 -12.81
N LEU A 69 -5.14 -24.35 -13.40
CA LEU A 69 -5.34 -22.94 -13.06
C LEU A 69 -6.80 -22.50 -13.23
N LEU A 70 -7.48 -22.90 -14.31
CA LEU A 70 -8.87 -22.51 -14.56
C LEU A 70 -9.84 -23.18 -13.57
N SER A 71 -9.57 -24.42 -13.14
CA SER A 71 -10.41 -25.14 -12.17
C SER A 71 -10.45 -24.49 -10.79
N GLU A 72 -9.37 -23.82 -10.37
CA GLU A 72 -9.34 -23.04 -9.13
C GLU A 72 -10.33 -21.86 -9.16
N PHE A 73 -10.59 -21.31 -10.36
CA PHE A 73 -11.53 -20.20 -10.50
C PHE A 73 -12.98 -20.65 -10.66
N GLU A 74 -13.27 -21.93 -10.95
CA GLU A 74 -14.64 -22.46 -11.02
C GLU A 74 -15.35 -22.40 -9.67
N HIS A 75 -14.59 -22.41 -8.58
CA HIS A 75 -15.09 -22.31 -7.20
C HIS A 75 -15.36 -20.86 -6.76
N VAL A 76 -14.99 -19.88 -7.58
CA VAL A 76 -15.19 -18.47 -7.31
C VAL A 76 -16.35 -17.99 -8.18
N GLU A 77 -17.25 -17.14 -7.66
CA GLU A 77 -18.34 -16.50 -8.43
C GLU A 77 -17.82 -15.45 -9.43
N LEU A 78 -16.72 -15.75 -10.12
CA LEU A 78 -16.16 -14.89 -11.15
C LEU A 78 -16.89 -15.13 -12.46
N LYS A 79 -17.16 -14.01 -13.16
CA LYS A 79 -17.63 -14.03 -14.54
C LYS A 79 -16.64 -14.81 -15.43
N LYS A 80 -17.15 -15.32 -16.55
CA LYS A 80 -16.43 -16.07 -17.60
C LYS A 80 -14.94 -15.65 -17.73
N MET A 81 -14.03 -16.60 -17.57
CA MET A 81 -12.58 -16.36 -17.54
C MET A 81 -11.97 -15.93 -18.88
N TYR A 82 -12.58 -16.35 -19.99
CA TYR A 82 -12.15 -15.97 -21.33
C TYR A 82 -13.32 -15.93 -22.30
N GLN A 83 -13.17 -15.20 -23.40
CA GLN A 83 -14.16 -15.10 -24.45
C GLN A 83 -13.46 -14.92 -25.79
N ASP A 84 -13.78 -15.80 -26.75
CA ASP A 84 -13.38 -15.60 -28.13
C ASP A 84 -14.29 -14.57 -28.82
N ARG A 85 -13.68 -13.56 -29.45
CA ARG A 85 -14.34 -12.44 -30.13
C ARG A 85 -13.82 -12.29 -31.55
N GLN A 86 -14.05 -13.27 -32.40
CA GLN A 86 -13.64 -13.21 -33.83
C GLN A 86 -14.45 -12.20 -34.65
N ASN A 87 -15.61 -11.77 -34.14
CA ASN A 87 -16.57 -10.92 -34.84
C ASN A 87 -16.15 -9.44 -34.92
N LEU A 88 -15.06 -9.07 -34.24
CA LEU A 88 -14.57 -7.69 -34.12
C LEU A 88 -13.67 -7.29 -35.30
N PRO A 89 -13.36 -5.98 -35.47
CA PRO A 89 -12.34 -5.53 -36.41
C PRO A 89 -10.99 -6.22 -36.23
N SER A 90 -10.19 -6.35 -37.29
CA SER A 90 -8.98 -7.19 -37.28
C SER A 90 -7.97 -6.89 -36.17
N HIS A 91 -7.88 -5.64 -35.69
CA HIS A 91 -6.98 -5.24 -34.61
C HIS A 91 -7.56 -5.48 -33.20
N LEU A 92 -8.88 -5.67 -33.09
CA LEU A 92 -9.59 -5.93 -31.83
C LEU A 92 -10.07 -7.37 -31.68
N LYS A 93 -10.15 -8.15 -32.77
CA LYS A 93 -10.58 -9.54 -32.69
C LYS A 93 -9.58 -10.43 -31.97
N GLY A 94 -10.06 -11.58 -31.50
CA GLY A 94 -9.26 -12.58 -30.81
C GLY A 94 -9.82 -12.95 -29.45
N ILE A 95 -9.03 -13.70 -28.67
CA ILE A 95 -9.41 -14.16 -27.34
C ILE A 95 -9.17 -13.06 -26.32
N TYR A 96 -10.20 -12.79 -25.52
CA TYR A 96 -10.15 -11.89 -24.37
C TYR A 96 -10.14 -12.71 -23.09
N VAL A 97 -9.31 -12.32 -22.12
CA VAL A 97 -9.08 -13.06 -20.88
C VAL A 97 -9.25 -12.15 -19.67
N HIS A 98 -9.67 -12.73 -18.55
CA HIS A 98 -9.81 -12.01 -17.30
C HIS A 98 -8.44 -11.54 -16.77
N LYS A 99 -8.42 -10.40 -16.05
CA LYS A 99 -7.18 -9.77 -15.57
C LYS A 99 -6.25 -10.70 -14.77
N PHE A 100 -6.80 -11.66 -14.04
CA PHE A 100 -6.01 -12.61 -13.24
C PHE A 100 -5.22 -13.61 -14.11
N LEU A 101 -5.64 -13.84 -15.36
CA LEU A 101 -4.92 -14.71 -16.28
C LEU A 101 -3.80 -13.98 -17.02
N VAL A 102 -3.80 -12.64 -17.04
CA VAL A 102 -2.84 -11.84 -17.82
C VAL A 102 -1.39 -12.16 -17.47
N SER A 103 -1.05 -12.22 -16.18
CA SER A 103 0.32 -12.52 -15.74
C SER A 103 0.73 -13.95 -16.09
N SER A 104 -0.18 -14.93 -15.93
CA SER A 104 0.07 -16.33 -16.28
C SER A 104 0.33 -16.50 -17.78
N ILE A 105 -0.50 -15.88 -18.60
CA ILE A 105 -0.36 -15.90 -20.06
C ILE A 105 0.92 -15.17 -20.48
N ALA A 106 1.24 -14.04 -19.88
CA ALA A 106 2.48 -13.31 -20.17
C ALA A 106 3.74 -14.12 -19.82
N MET A 107 3.74 -14.84 -18.68
CA MET A 107 4.82 -15.75 -18.29
C MET A 107 4.97 -16.92 -19.26
N TRP A 108 3.85 -17.51 -19.70
CA TRP A 108 3.87 -18.55 -20.72
C TRP A 108 4.35 -18.01 -22.08
N ALA A 109 3.89 -16.83 -22.48
CA ALA A 109 4.23 -16.19 -23.74
C ALA A 109 5.74 -15.87 -23.80
N SER A 110 6.29 -15.37 -22.70
CA SER A 110 7.71 -15.07 -22.54
C SER A 110 8.16 -15.39 -21.11
N PRO A 111 8.97 -16.43 -20.90
CA PRO A 111 9.52 -16.75 -19.57
C PRO A 111 10.32 -15.60 -18.94
N ARG A 112 10.83 -14.66 -19.76
CA ARG A 112 11.50 -13.44 -19.28
C ARG A 112 10.55 -12.58 -18.44
N TYR A 113 9.26 -12.59 -18.74
CA TYR A 113 8.27 -11.85 -17.98
C TYR A 113 8.18 -12.31 -16.51
N ALA A 114 8.44 -13.60 -16.24
CA ALA A 114 8.49 -14.11 -14.87
C ALA A 114 9.55 -13.39 -14.02
N ILE A 115 10.70 -13.03 -14.60
CA ILE A 115 11.75 -12.29 -13.90
C ILE A 115 11.25 -10.91 -13.46
N TYR A 116 10.52 -10.19 -14.34
CA TYR A 116 9.96 -8.89 -14.00
C TYR A 116 8.93 -8.99 -12.87
N ILE A 117 8.07 -10.03 -12.87
CA ILE A 117 7.14 -10.28 -11.78
C ILE A 117 7.87 -10.57 -10.48
N LEU A 118 8.92 -11.39 -10.49
CA LEU A 118 9.72 -11.70 -9.30
C LEU A 118 10.38 -10.44 -8.73
N MET A 119 10.92 -9.56 -9.58
CA MET A 119 11.48 -8.27 -9.15
C MET A 119 10.41 -7.35 -8.54
N LEU A 120 9.22 -7.27 -9.15
CA LEU A 120 8.11 -6.48 -8.60
C LEU A 120 7.67 -7.00 -7.23
N LEU A 121 7.62 -8.32 -7.05
CA LEU A 121 7.30 -8.95 -5.77
C LEU A 121 8.39 -8.68 -4.72
N ASP A 122 9.67 -8.73 -5.09
CA ASP A 122 10.78 -8.43 -4.18
C ASP A 122 10.75 -6.95 -3.71
N GLU A 123 10.47 -6.02 -4.62
CA GLU A 123 10.27 -4.61 -4.29
C GLU A 123 9.09 -4.39 -3.33
N LEU A 124 7.95 -5.06 -3.57
CA LEU A 124 6.77 -4.98 -2.70
C LEU A 124 7.06 -5.55 -1.30
N CYS A 125 7.69 -6.73 -1.23
CA CYS A 125 8.09 -7.34 0.03
C CYS A 125 9.10 -6.47 0.80
N THR A 126 10.02 -5.82 0.10
CA THR A 126 10.99 -4.90 0.72
C THR A 126 10.31 -3.68 1.29
N LYS A 127 9.38 -3.04 0.56
CA LYS A 127 8.58 -1.92 1.08
C LYS A 127 7.74 -2.33 2.29
N GLN A 128 7.08 -3.50 2.23
CA GLN A 128 6.31 -4.01 3.37
C GLN A 128 7.19 -4.19 4.62
N ARG A 129 8.41 -4.73 4.49
CA ARG A 129 9.36 -4.84 5.61
C ARG A 129 9.78 -3.48 6.16
N GLU A 130 10.05 -2.52 5.31
CA GLU A 130 10.40 -1.16 5.73
C GLU A 130 9.26 -0.48 6.49
N ASP A 131 8.02 -0.65 6.04
CA ASP A 131 6.85 -0.05 6.68
C ASP A 131 6.56 -0.70 8.05
N MET A 132 6.67 -2.03 8.17
CA MET A 132 6.64 -2.71 9.47
C MET A 132 7.73 -2.19 10.41
N MET A 133 8.96 -1.98 9.94
CA MET A 133 10.03 -1.41 10.76
C MET A 133 9.77 0.05 11.17
N LYS A 134 9.10 0.85 10.34
CA LYS A 134 8.71 2.22 10.70
C LYS A 134 7.63 2.22 11.78
N GLU A 135 6.64 1.33 11.68
CA GLU A 135 5.62 1.13 12.71
C GLU A 135 6.24 0.70 14.04
N ASP A 136 7.15 -0.27 14.02
CA ASP A 136 7.88 -0.72 15.20
C ASP A 136 8.73 0.40 15.82
N LYS A 137 9.44 1.19 15.00
CA LYS A 137 10.19 2.36 15.50
C LYS A 137 9.26 3.44 16.08
N ASN A 138 8.09 3.65 15.50
CA ASN A 138 7.08 4.58 16.03
C ASN A 138 6.50 4.08 17.36
N ILE A 139 6.28 2.77 17.49
CA ILE A 139 5.91 2.12 18.75
C ILE A 139 7.03 2.30 19.78
N GLN A 140 8.29 2.00 19.43
CA GLN A 140 9.45 2.18 20.32
C GLN A 140 9.63 3.63 20.79
N LYS A 141 9.41 4.63 19.94
CA LYS A 141 9.42 6.07 20.33
C LYS A 141 8.30 6.46 21.28
N ARG A 142 7.24 5.66 21.42
CA ARG A 142 6.19 5.87 22.43
C ARG A 142 6.55 5.24 23.78
N ILE A 143 7.40 4.20 23.80
CA ILE A 143 7.75 3.44 25.02
C ILE A 143 8.29 4.34 26.16
N PRO A 144 9.19 5.32 25.93
CA PRO A 144 9.69 6.17 27.01
C PRO A 144 8.61 7.04 27.68
N ARG A 145 7.53 7.36 26.94
CA ARG A 145 6.42 8.21 27.40
C ARG A 145 5.36 7.44 28.18
N SER A 146 5.26 6.13 27.97
CA SER A 146 4.30 5.27 28.66
C SER A 146 4.72 4.93 30.08
N VAL A 147 3.74 4.77 30.97
CA VAL A 147 3.97 4.45 32.37
C VAL A 147 4.30 2.96 32.51
N PRO A 148 5.24 2.56 33.40
CA PRO A 148 5.48 1.16 33.70
C PRO A 148 4.19 0.41 34.06
N LYS A 149 4.09 -0.85 33.62
CA LYS A 149 2.90 -1.69 33.76
C LYS A 149 2.40 -1.73 35.21
N GLY A 150 1.11 -1.48 35.42
CA GLY A 150 0.47 -1.50 36.75
C GLY A 150 0.80 -0.32 37.66
N LYS A 151 1.49 0.71 37.14
CA LYS A 151 1.80 1.95 37.88
C LYS A 151 1.08 3.18 37.33
N GLU A 152 0.08 2.99 36.47
CA GLU A 152 -0.69 4.05 35.79
C GLU A 152 -1.26 5.09 36.76
N LYS A 153 -1.80 4.62 37.90
CA LYS A 153 -2.36 5.47 38.96
C LYS A 153 -1.30 6.21 39.78
N ASN A 154 -0.01 5.89 39.60
CA ASN A 154 1.09 6.43 40.40
C ASN A 154 1.83 7.58 39.71
N TYR A 155 1.46 7.94 38.49
CA TYR A 155 2.10 9.01 37.74
C TYR A 155 1.08 10.04 37.24
N LYS A 156 1.52 11.29 37.20
CA LYS A 156 0.80 12.47 36.72
C LYS A 156 1.56 13.10 35.56
N TYR A 157 0.81 13.63 34.62
CA TYR A 157 1.34 14.34 33.46
C TYR A 157 0.85 15.79 33.47
N MET A 158 1.77 16.72 33.29
CA MET A 158 1.48 18.15 33.26
C MET A 158 2.26 18.83 32.15
N ILE A 159 1.62 19.74 31.43
CA ILE A 159 2.27 20.71 30.56
C ILE A 159 2.02 22.08 31.17
N TYR A 160 3.09 22.84 31.41
CA TYR A 160 2.96 24.21 31.89
C TYR A 160 3.77 25.19 31.04
N THR A 161 3.32 26.43 31.03
CA THR A 161 3.92 27.53 30.28
C THR A 161 4.92 28.31 31.12
N GLU A 162 5.99 28.75 30.49
CA GLU A 162 6.94 29.71 31.03
C GLU A 162 7.18 30.79 29.98
N GLU A 163 7.02 32.05 30.40
CA GLU A 163 7.29 33.21 29.55
C GLU A 163 8.80 33.41 29.44
N MET A 164 9.27 33.78 28.26
CA MET A 164 10.70 34.00 28.02
C MET A 164 11.14 35.34 28.61
N GLU A 165 12.22 35.33 29.39
CA GLU A 165 12.76 36.56 30.02
C GLU A 165 13.54 37.44 29.02
N ASN A 166 13.98 36.88 27.89
CA ASN A 166 14.78 37.59 26.88
C ASN A 166 13.91 38.51 26.01
N GLU A 167 14.39 39.73 25.78
CA GLU A 167 13.64 40.72 24.99
C GLU A 167 13.42 40.30 23.53
N GLU A 168 14.28 39.45 22.98
CA GLU A 168 14.21 38.95 21.60
C GLU A 168 13.13 37.87 21.40
N ASP A 169 12.71 37.20 22.48
CA ASP A 169 11.75 36.08 22.45
C ASP A 169 10.43 36.41 23.20
N LYS A 170 10.14 37.70 23.43
CA LYS A 170 8.96 38.15 24.22
C LYS A 170 7.62 37.62 23.71
N ASP A 171 7.51 37.30 22.42
CA ASP A 171 6.29 36.75 21.81
C ASP A 171 6.23 35.21 21.85
N MET A 172 7.25 34.55 22.42
CA MET A 172 7.32 33.10 22.53
C MET A 172 7.03 32.62 23.95
N VAL A 173 6.36 31.47 24.06
CA VAL A 173 6.08 30.81 25.33
C VAL A 173 6.71 29.42 25.32
N MET A 174 7.53 29.13 26.33
CA MET A 174 8.13 27.81 26.51
C MET A 174 7.12 26.86 27.14
N LEU A 175 6.93 25.68 26.52
CA LEU A 175 6.10 24.61 27.06
C LEU A 175 6.97 23.54 27.72
N HIS A 176 6.80 23.38 29.02
CA HIS A 176 7.45 22.34 29.81
C HIS A 176 6.58 21.10 29.92
N LEU A 177 7.05 19.98 29.38
CA LEU A 177 6.36 18.70 29.41
C LEU A 177 6.94 17.82 30.50
N VAL A 178 6.15 17.52 31.54
CA VAL A 178 6.65 16.81 32.72
C VAL A 178 5.77 15.62 33.09
N ARG A 179 6.42 14.49 33.37
CA ARG A 179 5.83 13.30 34.00
C ARG A 179 6.47 13.06 35.36
N ARG A 180 5.68 13.07 36.44
CA ARG A 180 6.16 12.83 37.81
C ARG A 180 5.36 11.73 38.50
N ASN A 181 5.99 11.05 39.45
CA ASN A 181 5.30 10.14 40.35
C ASN A 181 4.42 10.95 41.33
N ASN A 182 3.29 10.41 41.77
CA ASN A 182 2.41 11.07 42.75
C ASN A 182 3.18 11.52 44.00
N LYS A 183 4.16 10.72 44.44
CA LYS A 183 4.97 11.02 45.62
C LYS A 183 5.89 12.22 45.43
N SER A 184 6.30 12.55 44.21
CA SER A 184 7.21 13.68 43.89
C SER A 184 6.52 14.82 43.15
N PHE A 185 5.20 14.76 42.99
CA PHE A 185 4.44 15.80 42.32
C PHE A 185 4.30 17.08 43.16
N TYR A 186 4.56 17.01 44.48
CA TYR A 186 4.47 18.17 45.36
C TYR A 186 5.40 19.32 44.93
N ASP A 187 6.54 19.02 44.31
CA ASP A 187 7.47 20.03 43.77
C ASP A 187 6.80 20.93 42.72
N LEU A 188 5.81 20.40 41.99
CA LEU A 188 5.07 21.09 40.94
C LEU A 188 3.72 21.63 41.44
N ALA A 189 3.36 21.44 42.70
CA ALA A 189 2.04 21.80 43.22
C ALA A 189 1.75 23.31 43.12
N LYS A 190 2.80 24.15 43.19
CA LYS A 190 2.68 25.60 43.02
C LYS A 190 2.30 25.98 41.58
N ILE A 191 2.92 25.32 40.59
CA ILE A 191 2.65 25.54 39.16
C ILE A 191 1.31 24.93 38.78
N TYR A 192 1.00 23.74 39.29
CA TYR A 192 -0.28 23.07 39.06
C TYR A 192 -1.49 23.93 39.45
N LYS A 193 -1.37 24.74 40.51
CA LYS A 193 -2.41 25.63 41.02
C LYS A 193 -2.39 27.04 40.41
N SER A 194 -1.48 27.32 39.47
CA SER A 194 -1.38 28.63 38.82
C SER A 194 -1.91 28.58 37.39
N ASP A 195 -2.11 29.76 36.81
CA ASP A 195 -2.56 29.91 35.42
C ASP A 195 -1.52 29.44 34.38
N ARG A 196 -0.30 29.12 34.85
CA ARG A 196 0.74 28.52 34.01
C ARG A 196 0.43 27.06 33.67
N ASN A 197 -0.44 26.40 34.43
CA ASN A 197 -0.84 25.03 34.14
C ASN A 197 -1.74 24.98 32.91
N TRP A 198 -1.16 24.57 31.78
CA TRP A 198 -1.86 24.53 30.51
C TRP A 198 -2.61 23.21 30.29
N PHE A 199 -2.04 22.10 30.76
CA PHE A 199 -2.68 20.78 30.66
C PHE A 199 -2.30 19.88 31.82
N TYR A 200 -3.27 19.17 32.38
CA TYR A 200 -3.05 18.20 33.45
C TYR A 200 -3.87 16.93 33.24
N ARG A 201 -3.24 15.77 33.47
CA ARG A 201 -3.91 14.48 33.42
C ARG A 201 -3.39 13.52 34.49
N GLU A 202 -4.33 12.93 35.21
CA GLU A 202 -4.10 11.78 36.09
C GLU A 202 -4.51 10.48 35.38
N ASN A 203 -4.10 9.33 35.93
CA ASN A 203 -4.42 7.99 35.42
C ASN A 203 -3.98 7.84 33.96
N LEU A 204 -2.66 7.89 33.77
CA LEU A 204 -2.07 7.89 32.43
C LEU A 204 -2.30 6.56 31.72
N PRO A 205 -2.61 6.59 30.41
CA PRO A 205 -2.89 5.38 29.65
C PRO A 205 -1.67 4.45 29.57
N ASN A 206 -1.95 3.15 29.57
CA ASN A 206 -0.95 2.12 29.31
C ASN A 206 -0.78 1.90 27.79
N PHE A 207 0.24 1.13 27.42
CA PHE A 207 0.56 0.88 26.01
C PHE A 207 -0.45 -0.05 25.31
N ASN A 208 -1.28 -0.78 26.07
CA ASN A 208 -1.98 -1.97 25.57
C ASN A 208 -3.50 -1.96 25.79
N ASP A 209 -4.12 -0.86 26.24
CA ASP A 209 -5.58 -0.76 26.20
C ASP A 209 -6.00 -0.68 24.72
N PRO A 210 -6.59 -1.75 24.15
CA PRO A 210 -7.12 -1.69 22.80
C PRO A 210 -8.26 -0.68 22.83
N LYS A 211 -8.21 0.31 21.94
CA LYS A 211 -9.42 1.03 21.57
C LYS A 211 -10.25 0.17 20.63
#